data_AF-A0A941L2M6-F1
#
_entry.id   AF-A0A941L2M6-F1
#
_cell.length_a   1.000
_cell.length_b   1.000
_cell.length_c   1.000
_cell.angle_alpha   90.00
_cell.angle_beta   90.00
_cell.angle_gamma   90.00
#
_symmetry.space_group_name_H-M   'P 1'
#
loop_
_entity.id
_entity.type
_entity.pdbx_description
1 polymer ?
#
loop_
_entity_poly.entity_id
_entity_poly.type
_entity_poly.pdbx_seq_one_letter_code
_entity_poly.pdbx_strand_id
1 'polypeptide(L)'
;MYKKYLTFALISILLLVPLFLPDDESRFDEWSKSLLCPVCQGETIYDSPSEYADDMRSILQEQINNNMTDNDIYEFWVTRYGEKIITNPIERNYEVVLIPLFLVLIFIYIFLRKLYVKK
;
A
#
# COMPACT_ATOMS: atom_id res chain seq x y z
N MET A 1 37.69 -3.14 15.92
CA MET A 1 37.04 -2.10 15.08
C MET A 1 35.93 -2.66 14.17
N TYR A 2 36.12 -3.81 13.50
CA TYR A 2 35.11 -4.49 12.65
C TYR A 2 33.81 -4.90 13.39
N LYS A 3 33.89 -5.37 14.64
CA LYS A 3 32.71 -5.71 15.48
C LYS A 3 31.70 -4.55 15.61
N LYS A 4 32.16 -3.30 15.68
CA LYS A 4 31.30 -2.12 15.85
C LYS A 4 30.50 -1.81 14.58
N TYR A 5 31.07 -2.08 13.41
CA TYR A 5 30.38 -1.95 12.12
C TYR A 5 29.42 -3.12 11.88
N LEU A 6 29.78 -4.33 12.30
CA LEU A 6 28.91 -5.50 12.24
C LEU A 6 27.65 -5.32 13.10
N THR A 7 27.79 -4.79 14.32
CA THR A 7 26.64 -4.51 15.19
C THR A 7 25.76 -3.40 14.63
N PHE A 8 26.34 -2.35 14.03
CA PHE A 8 25.57 -1.29 13.37
C PHE A 8 24.81 -1.78 12.14
N ALA A 9 25.42 -2.66 11.33
CA ALA A 9 24.76 -3.27 10.17
C ALA A 9 23.62 -4.20 10.60
N LEU A 10 23.80 -4.97 11.68
CA LEU A 10 22.77 -5.86 12.22
C LEU A 10 21.55 -5.08 12.75
N ILE A 11 21.80 -3.98 13.47
CA ILE A 11 20.75 -3.08 13.99
C ILE A 11 20.04 -2.35 12.83
N SER A 12 20.79 -1.90 11.82
CA SER A 12 20.21 -1.29 10.62
C SER A 12 19.31 -2.24 9.84
N ILE A 13 19.73 -3.51 9.69
CA ILE A 13 18.90 -4.56 9.06
C ILE A 13 17.65 -4.81 9.89
N LEU A 14 17.78 -4.96 11.22
CA LEU A 14 16.66 -5.22 12.11
C LEU A 14 15.60 -4.10 12.07
N LEU A 15 16.04 -2.84 11.92
CA LEU A 15 15.16 -1.67 11.77
C LEU A 15 14.50 -1.57 10.39
N LEU A 16 15.10 -2.14 9.35
CA LEU A 16 14.56 -2.10 7.98
C LEU A 16 13.58 -3.24 7.69
N VAL A 17 13.70 -4.38 8.40
CA VAL A 17 12.84 -5.57 8.20
C VAL A 17 11.32 -5.29 8.24
N PRO A 18 10.77 -4.47 9.16
CA PRO A 18 9.34 -4.22 9.21
C PRO A 18 8.82 -3.50 7.96
N LEU A 19 9.68 -2.76 7.26
CA LEU A 19 9.34 -2.04 6.03
C LEU A 19 9.16 -2.97 4.81
N PHE A 20 9.66 -4.21 4.90
CA PHE A 20 9.63 -5.19 3.83
C PHE A 20 8.64 -6.33 4.08
N LEU A 21 7.89 -6.30 5.18
CA LEU A 21 6.81 -7.26 5.38
C LEU A 21 5.64 -6.86 4.47
N PRO A 22 5.17 -7.74 3.57
CA PRO A 22 4.00 -7.47 2.78
C PRO A 22 2.79 -7.33 3.70
N ASP A 23 2.00 -6.30 3.48
CA ASP A 23 0.66 -6.21 4.07
C ASP A 23 -0.22 -7.24 3.34
N ASP A 24 -0.82 -8.18 4.07
CA ASP A 24 -1.69 -9.23 3.52
C ASP A 24 -3.13 -8.74 3.44
N GLU A 25 -3.30 -7.49 3.02
CA GLU A 25 -4.61 -6.88 2.86
C GLU A 25 -5.24 -7.37 1.56
N SER A 26 -6.47 -7.88 1.66
CA SER A 26 -7.18 -8.36 0.48
C SER A 26 -7.53 -7.18 -0.44
N ARG A 27 -7.52 -7.40 -1.75
CA ARG A 27 -7.96 -6.39 -2.73
C ARG A 27 -9.36 -5.85 -2.44
N PHE A 28 -10.23 -6.69 -1.86
CA PHE A 28 -11.57 -6.27 -1.43
C PHE A 28 -11.50 -5.29 -0.24
N ASP A 29 -10.66 -5.56 0.75
CA ASP A 29 -10.50 -4.67 1.91
C ASP A 29 -9.92 -3.32 1.50
N GLU A 30 -8.91 -3.32 0.62
CA GLU A 30 -8.30 -2.10 0.09
C GLU A 30 -9.36 -1.20 -0.60
N TRP A 31 -10.18 -1.78 -1.46
CA TRP A 31 -11.25 -1.06 -2.15
C TRP A 31 -12.38 -0.61 -1.22
N SER A 32 -12.84 -1.50 -0.33
CA SER A 32 -13.97 -1.20 0.54
C SER A 32 -13.65 -0.12 1.58
N LYS A 33 -12.40 -0.04 2.04
CA LYS A 33 -11.92 1.06 2.90
C LYS A 33 -11.72 2.38 2.14
N SER A 34 -11.57 2.31 0.83
CA SER A 34 -11.35 3.48 -0.03
C SER A 34 -12.64 4.08 -0.59
N LEU A 35 -13.77 3.37 -0.48
CA LEU A 35 -15.08 3.80 -0.98
C LEU A 35 -15.94 4.35 0.16
N LEU A 36 -16.42 5.59 0.01
CA LEU A 36 -17.40 6.19 0.93
C LEU A 36 -18.80 5.68 0.65
N CYS A 37 -19.59 5.52 1.71
CA CYS A 37 -21.02 5.35 1.59
C CYS A 37 -21.71 6.72 1.45
N PRO A 38 -22.36 7.03 0.31
CA PRO A 38 -22.90 8.37 0.02
C PRO A 38 -24.10 8.75 0.88
N VAL A 39 -24.74 7.77 1.53
CA VAL A 39 -25.92 7.97 2.39
C VAL A 39 -25.60 7.79 3.88
N CYS A 40 -24.36 7.42 4.21
CA CYS A 40 -23.91 7.21 5.59
C CYS A 40 -23.27 8.48 6.15
N GLN A 41 -22.91 8.47 7.44
CA GLN A 41 -22.37 9.64 8.15
C GLN A 41 -20.88 9.89 7.85
N GLY A 42 -20.49 9.87 6.57
CA GLY A 42 -19.10 10.03 6.12
C GLY A 42 -18.23 8.80 6.38
N GLU A 43 -18.85 7.62 6.50
CA GLU A 43 -18.19 6.33 6.70
C GLU A 43 -17.85 5.66 5.37
N THR A 44 -16.88 4.76 5.40
CA THR A 44 -16.56 3.88 4.27
C THR A 44 -17.58 2.75 4.15
N ILE A 45 -17.67 2.08 3.00
CA ILE A 45 -18.51 0.88 2.86
C ILE A 45 -17.95 -0.30 3.67
N TYR A 46 -16.67 -0.26 4.05
CA TYR A 46 -16.06 -1.22 4.97
C TYR A 46 -16.56 -1.04 6.41
N ASP A 47 -16.58 0.19 6.90
CA ASP A 47 -16.90 0.49 8.31
C ASP A 47 -18.40 0.59 8.57
N SER A 48 -19.19 1.03 7.57
CA SER A 48 -20.60 1.31 7.79
C SER A 48 -21.46 0.03 7.89
N PRO A 49 -22.28 -0.12 8.94
CA PRO A 49 -23.15 -1.28 9.12
C PRO A 49 -24.51 -1.14 8.42
N SER A 50 -24.66 -0.16 7.53
CA SER A 50 -25.93 0.07 6.84
C SER A 50 -26.20 -0.97 5.75
N GLU A 51 -27.48 -1.28 5.53
CA GLU A 51 -27.91 -2.16 4.43
C GLU A 51 -27.44 -1.63 3.07
N TYR A 52 -27.35 -0.30 2.91
CA TYR A 52 -26.82 0.31 1.69
C TYR A 52 -25.32 0.00 1.48
N ALA A 53 -24.53 -0.01 2.55
CA ALA A 53 -23.13 -0.40 2.48
C ALA A 53 -22.97 -1.90 2.20
N ASP A 54 -23.86 -2.76 2.71
CA ASP A 54 -23.91 -4.19 2.37
C ASP A 54 -24.14 -4.41 0.86
N ASP A 55 -25.07 -3.67 0.27
CA ASP A 55 -25.35 -3.73 -1.18
C ASP A 55 -24.13 -3.29 -2.00
N MET A 56 -23.49 -2.18 -1.60
CA MET A 56 -22.28 -1.69 -2.26
C MET A 56 -21.12 -2.69 -2.16
N ARG A 57 -20.93 -3.32 -0.98
CA ARG A 57 -19.95 -4.39 -0.78
C ARG A 57 -20.23 -5.58 -1.70
N SER A 58 -21.50 -5.96 -1.86
CA SER A 58 -21.88 -7.03 -2.78
C SER A 58 -21.51 -6.71 -4.23
N ILE A 59 -21.77 -5.47 -4.68
CA ILE A 59 -21.39 -5.01 -6.03
C ILE A 59 -19.86 -5.05 -6.21
N LEU A 60 -19.11 -4.49 -5.24
CA LEU A 60 -17.65 -4.50 -5.30
C LEU A 60 -17.09 -5.93 -5.36
N GLN A 61 -17.65 -6.84 -4.58
CA GLN A 61 -17.23 -8.24 -4.56
C GLN A 61 -17.48 -8.93 -5.90
N GLU A 62 -18.60 -8.63 -6.56
CA GLU A 62 -18.88 -9.10 -7.92
C GLU A 62 -17.84 -8.60 -8.93
N GLN A 63 -17.48 -7.31 -8.88
CA GLN A 63 -16.47 -6.73 -9.76
C GLN A 63 -15.09 -7.40 -9.59
N ILE A 64 -14.70 -7.66 -8.35
CA ILE A 64 -13.44 -8.35 -8.03
C ILE A 64 -13.48 -9.80 -8.53
N ASN A 65 -14.58 -10.52 -8.29
CA ASN A 65 -14.76 -11.89 -8.76
C ASN A 65 -14.76 -11.99 -10.29
N ASN A 66 -15.22 -10.94 -10.98
CA ASN A 66 -15.19 -10.81 -12.43
C ASN A 66 -13.81 -10.41 -12.98
N ASN A 67 -12.76 -10.35 -12.14
CA ASN A 67 -11.40 -9.93 -12.51
C ASN A 67 -11.34 -8.55 -13.18
N MET A 68 -12.27 -7.65 -12.86
CA MET A 68 -12.20 -6.26 -13.34
C MET A 68 -10.91 -5.61 -12.84
N THR A 69 -10.29 -4.73 -13.63
CA THR A 69 -9.08 -4.03 -13.20
C THR A 69 -9.42 -2.90 -12.22
N ASP A 70 -8.44 -2.44 -11.45
CA ASP A 70 -8.66 -1.34 -10.51
C ASP A 70 -9.08 -0.04 -11.22
N ASN A 71 -8.64 0.16 -12.47
CA ASN A 71 -9.07 1.30 -13.28
C ASN A 71 -10.55 1.18 -13.69
N ASP A 72 -11.01 -0.04 -14.04
CA ASP A 72 -12.41 -0.27 -14.41
C ASP A 72 -13.34 -0.09 -13.20
N ILE A 73 -12.90 -0.57 -12.03
CA ILE A 73 -13.63 -0.38 -10.76
C ILE A 73 -13.68 1.12 -10.43
N TYR A 74 -12.55 1.82 -10.50
CA TYR A 74 -12.47 3.27 -10.29
C TYR A 74 -13.48 4.01 -11.18
N GLU A 75 -13.43 3.77 -12.49
CA GLU A 75 -14.27 4.44 -13.47
C GLU A 75 -15.76 4.15 -13.23
N PHE A 76 -16.10 2.92 -12.87
CA PHE A 76 -17.48 2.55 -12.53
C PHE A 76 -18.03 3.38 -11.35
N TRP A 77 -17.28 3.49 -10.26
CA TRP A 77 -17.74 4.19 -9.06
C TRP A 77 -17.77 5.71 -9.27
N VAL A 78 -16.74 6.28 -9.90
CA VAL A 78 -16.66 7.72 -10.20
C VAL A 78 -17.74 8.15 -11.18
N THR A 79 -17.99 7.38 -12.23
CA THR A 79 -19.03 7.72 -13.23
C THR A 79 -20.42 7.77 -12.60
N ARG A 80 -20.69 6.93 -11.60
CA ARG A 80 -22.02 6.83 -10.96
C ARG A 80 -22.20 7.76 -9.77
N TYR A 81 -21.18 7.94 -8.94
CA TYR A 81 -21.27 8.65 -7.66
C TYR A 81 -20.41 9.92 -7.58
N GLY A 82 -19.60 10.18 -8.61
CA GLY A 82 -18.65 11.30 -8.68
C GLY A 82 -17.30 10.99 -8.06
N GLU A 83 -16.31 11.84 -8.30
CA GLU A 83 -14.92 11.64 -7.86
C GLU A 83 -14.77 11.53 -6.34
N LYS A 84 -15.66 12.17 -5.58
CA LYS A 84 -15.62 12.21 -4.11
C LYS A 84 -15.98 10.89 -3.44
N ILE A 85 -16.47 9.90 -4.20
CA ILE A 85 -16.80 8.58 -3.65
C ILE A 85 -15.55 7.80 -3.24
N ILE A 86 -14.39 8.12 -3.82
CA ILE A 86 -13.11 7.47 -3.53
C ILE A 86 -12.28 8.42 -2.67
N THR A 87 -11.93 7.99 -1.45
CA THR A 87 -11.12 8.77 -0.50
C THR A 87 -9.63 8.61 -0.74
N ASN A 88 -9.22 7.42 -1.15
CA ASN A 88 -7.84 7.10 -1.42
C ASN A 88 -7.78 6.29 -2.72
N PRO A 89 -7.48 6.90 -3.88
CA PRO A 89 -7.28 6.12 -5.09
C PRO A 89 -6.12 5.16 -4.85
N ILE A 90 -6.26 3.90 -5.29
CA ILE A 90 -5.19 2.90 -5.28
C ILE A 90 -4.13 3.36 -6.29
N GLU A 91 -3.32 4.33 -5.89
CA GLU A 91 -2.21 4.81 -6.70
C GLU A 91 -1.15 3.73 -6.65
N ARG A 92 -1.01 2.99 -7.77
CA ARG A 92 0.18 2.17 -8.01
C ARG A 92 1.39 3.06 -8.28
N ASN A 93 1.83 3.80 -7.26
CA ASN A 93 3.03 4.62 -7.30
C ASN A 93 4.25 3.70 -7.18
N TYR A 94 4.77 3.28 -8.33
CA TYR A 94 6.07 2.60 -8.45
C TYR A 94 7.21 3.39 -7.78
N GLU A 95 7.04 4.70 -7.61
CA GLU A 95 7.97 5.57 -6.89
C GLU A 95 8.14 5.20 -5.40
N VAL A 96 7.08 4.70 -4.75
CA VAL A 96 7.13 4.30 -3.33
C VAL A 96 8.09 3.12 -3.12
N VAL A 97 8.26 2.27 -4.13
CA VAL A 97 9.18 1.12 -4.09
C VAL A 97 10.60 1.52 -4.55
N LEU A 98 10.72 2.45 -5.49
CA LEU A 98 12.00 2.82 -6.10
C LEU A 98 12.92 3.60 -5.15
N ILE A 99 12.35 4.48 -4.32
CA ILE A 99 13.07 5.30 -3.33
C ILE A 99 13.80 4.44 -2.27
N PRO A 100 13.14 3.51 -1.56
CA PRO A 100 13.83 2.67 -0.56
C PRO A 100 14.88 1.77 -1.21
N LEU A 101 14.64 1.26 -2.43
CA LEU A 101 15.64 0.48 -3.18
C LEU A 101 16.93 1.28 -3.41
N PHE A 102 16.80 2.55 -3.82
CA PHE A 102 17.95 3.42 -4.10
C PHE A 102 18.75 3.74 -2.83
N LEU A 103 18.07 3.96 -1.70
CA LEU A 103 18.72 4.19 -0.39
C LEU A 103 19.54 2.97 0.06
N VAL A 104 19.01 1.76 -0.10
CA VAL A 104 19.72 0.52 0.22
C VAL A 104 20.98 0.37 -0.64
N LEU A 105 20.89 0.66 -1.95
CA LEU A 105 22.05 0.61 -2.85
C LEU A 105 23.15 1.60 -2.46
N ILE A 106 22.79 2.85 -2.11
CA ILE A 106 23.75 3.86 -1.63
C ILE A 106 24.44 3.39 -0.34
N PHE A 107 23.67 2.84 0.59
CA PHE A 107 24.20 2.34 1.85
C PHE A 107 25.21 1.21 1.63
N ILE A 108 24.89 0.23 0.77
CA ILE A 108 25.79 -0.87 0.39
C ILE A 108 27.05 -0.32 -0.29
N TYR A 109 26.93 0.63 -1.21
CA TYR A 109 28.08 1.23 -1.90
C TYR A 109 29.05 1.92 -0.94
N ILE A 110 28.54 2.76 -0.02
CA ILE A 110 29.36 3.45 0.99
C ILE A 110 30.04 2.45 1.92
N PHE A 111 29.31 1.40 2.33
CA PHE A 111 29.82 0.34 3.18
C PHE A 111 30.96 -0.44 2.51
N LEU A 112 30.78 -0.86 1.26
CA LEU A 112 31.80 -1.56 0.47
C LEU A 112 33.04 -0.69 0.22
N ARG A 113 32.86 0.59 -0.12
CA ARG A 113 33.99 1.52 -0.33
C ARG A 113 34.83 1.68 0.94
N LYS A 114 34.21 1.78 2.12
CA LYS A 114 34.91 1.85 3.40
C LYS A 114 35.63 0.55 3.79
N LEU A 115 35.13 -0.60 3.34
CA LEU A 115 35.82 -1.89 3.52
C LEU A 115 37.01 -2.04 2.56
N TYR A 116 36.92 -1.53 1.33
CA TYR A 116 37.98 -1.63 0.33
C TYR A 116 39.16 -0.68 0.60
N VAL A 117 38.90 0.54 1.08
CA VAL A 117 39.93 1.56 1.36
C VAL A 117 40.75 1.26 2.63
N LYS A 118 40.33 0.28 3.44
CA LYS A 118 40.98 -0.08 4.71
C LYS A 118 41.91 -1.30 4.60
N LYS A 119 42.19 -1.75 3.38
CA LYS A 119 43.25 -2.70 3.05
C LYS A 119 44.46 -1.92 2.54
#